data_AF-J8QAV5-F1
#
_entry.id   AF-J8QAV5-F1
#
_cell.length_a   1.000
_cell.length_b   1.000
_cell.length_c   1.000
_cell.angle_alpha   90.00
_cell.angle_beta   90.00
_cell.angle_gamma   90.00
#
_symmetry.space_group_name_H-M   'P 1'
#
loop_
_entity.id
_entity.type
_entity.pdbx_description
1 polymer ?
#
loop_
_entity_poly.entity_id
_entity_poly.type
_entity_poly.pdbx_seq_one_letter_code
_entity_poly.pdbx_strand_id
1 'polypeptide(L)'
;MLARSLGSRWISTSRILYNKQAVNAAVSSCSAGTSLNLNIWKSGKDAVALEDKEYPSWLWSVLGSKQTDEHAAKDPEGEALLKRRKNIRKANRQRIKQNNFLSQL
;
A
#
# COMPACT_ATOMS: atom_id res chain seq x y z
N MET A 1 -25.19 13.34 -54.60
CA MET A 1 -25.89 12.10 -54.17
C MET A 1 -24.85 11.10 -53.69
N LEU A 2 -24.60 11.13 -52.38
CA LEU A 2 -23.64 10.29 -51.66
C LEU A 2 -24.27 8.92 -51.35
N ALA A 3 -23.50 7.85 -51.53
CA ALA A 3 -23.25 6.83 -50.50
C ALA A 3 -22.40 5.69 -51.08
N ARG A 4 -21.10 5.69 -50.78
CA ARG A 4 -20.28 4.48 -50.84
C ARG A 4 -20.45 3.76 -49.50
N SER A 5 -21.05 2.58 -49.55
CA SER A 5 -21.16 1.65 -48.43
C SER A 5 -19.76 1.26 -47.94
N LEU A 6 -19.35 1.82 -46.80
CA LEU A 6 -18.21 1.35 -46.01
C LEU A 6 -18.77 0.39 -44.97
N GLY A 7 -18.68 -0.91 -45.25
CA GLY A 7 -18.94 -1.96 -44.27
C GLY A 7 -17.95 -1.82 -43.10
N SER A 8 -18.39 -1.15 -42.04
CA SER A 8 -17.64 -1.02 -40.79
C SER A 8 -17.55 -2.39 -40.14
N ARG A 9 -16.35 -2.95 -40.18
CA ARG A 9 -15.97 -4.20 -39.53
C ARG A 9 -16.41 -4.19 -38.07
N TRP A 10 -17.04 -5.28 -37.70
CA TRP A 10 -17.63 -5.52 -36.39
C TRP A 10 -16.61 -5.26 -35.29
N ILE A 11 -17.12 -4.59 -34.26
CA ILE A 11 -16.46 -4.30 -32.99
C ILE A 11 -15.90 -5.62 -32.44
N SER A 12 -14.61 -5.85 -32.63
CA SER A 12 -13.86 -6.88 -31.91
C SER A 12 -13.57 -6.34 -30.52
N THR A 13 -14.58 -6.30 -29.66
CA THR A 13 -14.34 -6.28 -28.23
C THR A 13 -13.85 -7.66 -27.83
N SER A 14 -12.56 -7.91 -27.98
CA SER A 14 -11.93 -8.94 -27.18
C SER A 14 -12.14 -8.51 -25.73
N ARG A 15 -13.13 -9.12 -25.09
CA ARG A 15 -13.26 -9.05 -23.63
C ARG A 15 -12.01 -9.74 -23.11
N ILE A 16 -10.99 -8.96 -22.78
CA ILE A 16 -9.90 -9.43 -21.94
C ILE A 16 -10.58 -9.77 -20.62
N LEU A 17 -10.94 -11.05 -20.47
CA LEU A 17 -11.39 -11.59 -19.21
C LEU A 17 -10.19 -11.46 -18.27
N TYR A 18 -10.21 -10.44 -17.43
CA TYR A 18 -9.29 -10.32 -16.30
C TYR A 18 -9.60 -11.48 -15.37
N ASN A 19 -8.96 -12.62 -15.63
CA ASN A 19 -9.04 -13.77 -14.76
C ASN A 19 -8.23 -13.43 -13.52
N LYS A 20 -8.88 -12.74 -12.57
CA LYS A 20 -8.39 -12.54 -11.22
C LYS A 20 -8.44 -13.91 -10.53
N GLN A 21 -7.54 -14.80 -10.91
CA GLN A 21 -7.31 -16.02 -10.16
C GLN A 21 -7.03 -15.57 -8.73
N ALA A 22 -7.79 -16.12 -7.78
CA ALA A 22 -7.50 -15.99 -6.37
C ALA A 22 -6.23 -16.79 -6.11
N VAL A 23 -5.08 -16.23 -6.52
CA VAL A 23 -3.78 -16.69 -6.09
C VAL A 23 -3.83 -16.50 -4.58
N ASN A 24 -3.76 -17.59 -3.82
CA ASN A 24 -3.43 -17.51 -2.40
C ASN A 24 -2.16 -16.67 -2.34
N ALA A 25 -2.30 -15.38 -1.98
CA ALA A 25 -1.20 -14.45 -2.01
C ALA A 25 -0.13 -15.07 -1.12
N ALA A 26 1.04 -15.34 -1.69
CA ALA A 26 2.18 -15.79 -0.90
C ALA A 26 2.32 -14.80 0.27
N VAL A 27 2.30 -15.33 1.50
CA VAL A 27 2.27 -14.52 2.73
C VAL A 27 3.50 -13.61 2.78
N SER A 28 4.63 -14.14 2.33
CA SER A 28 5.86 -13.38 2.08
C SER A 28 6.22 -13.34 0.60
N SER A 29 6.92 -12.27 0.21
CA SER A 29 7.52 -12.13 -1.12
C SER A 29 8.90 -12.78 -1.24
N CYS A 30 9.54 -13.08 -0.11
CA CYS A 30 10.91 -13.59 -0.04
C CYS A 30 10.88 -15.04 0.42
N SER A 31 11.49 -15.95 -0.35
CA SER A 31 11.63 -17.35 0.05
C SER A 31 12.63 -17.51 1.20
N ALA A 32 12.44 -18.56 2.02
CA ALA A 32 13.42 -18.96 3.02
C ALA A 32 14.79 -19.22 2.38
N GLY A 33 15.87 -18.88 3.10
CA GLY A 33 17.24 -19.01 2.61
C GLY A 33 17.76 -17.81 1.81
N THR A 34 16.95 -16.78 1.57
CA THR A 34 17.40 -15.59 0.82
C THR A 34 18.35 -14.75 1.67
N SER A 35 19.57 -14.50 1.19
CA SER A 35 20.52 -13.61 1.86
C SER A 35 20.08 -12.14 1.71
N LEU A 36 19.88 -11.46 2.83
CA LEU A 36 19.50 -10.05 2.91
C LEU A 36 20.74 -9.20 3.20
N ASN A 37 21.02 -8.24 2.33
CA ASN A 37 22.11 -7.28 2.50
C ASN A 37 21.73 -6.20 3.55
N LEU A 38 21.74 -6.60 4.82
CA LEU A 38 21.41 -5.76 5.98
C LEU A 38 22.60 -5.52 6.89
N ASN A 39 23.71 -6.23 6.66
CA ASN A 39 24.85 -6.17 7.56
C ASN A 39 25.63 -4.86 7.36
N ILE A 40 25.84 -4.13 8.45
CA ILE A 40 26.61 -2.88 8.49
C ILE A 40 28.03 -3.13 9.05
N TRP A 41 28.23 -4.27 9.72
CA TRP A 41 29.49 -4.61 10.37
C TRP A 41 30.47 -5.28 9.41
N LYS A 42 31.74 -4.89 9.46
CA LYS A 42 32.80 -5.41 8.58
C LYS A 42 33.05 -6.91 8.74
N SER A 43 32.83 -7.47 9.93
CA SER A 43 33.01 -8.89 10.26
C SER A 43 31.68 -9.62 10.48
N GLY A 44 30.56 -9.00 10.13
CA GLY A 44 29.24 -9.63 10.26
C GLY A 44 28.96 -10.59 9.09
N LYS A 45 28.09 -11.56 9.35
CA LYS A 45 27.47 -12.38 8.29
C LYS A 45 26.15 -11.74 7.88
N ASP A 46 25.77 -11.91 6.62
CA ASP A 46 24.48 -11.42 6.13
C ASP A 46 23.33 -12.20 6.76
N ALA A 47 22.25 -11.48 7.08
CA ALA A 47 21.06 -12.09 7.62
C ALA A 47 20.36 -12.91 6.54
N VAL A 48 20.02 -14.16 6.84
CA VAL A 48 19.30 -15.04 5.92
C VAL A 48 17.83 -15.08 6.29
N ALA A 49 16.94 -14.98 5.30
CA ALA A 49 15.51 -15.10 5.51
C ALA A 49 15.15 -16.50 6.04
N LEU A 50 14.35 -16.54 7.09
CA LEU A 50 13.83 -17.74 7.75
C LEU A 50 12.51 -18.18 7.09
N GLU A 51 11.90 -19.25 7.56
CA GLU A 51 10.55 -19.62 7.11
C GLU A 51 9.48 -18.70 7.68
N ASP A 52 8.37 -18.50 6.94
CA ASP A 52 7.26 -17.62 7.34
C ASP A 52 6.66 -17.95 8.73
N LYS A 53 6.75 -19.23 9.14
CA LYS A 53 6.23 -19.73 10.42
C LYS A 53 7.12 -19.38 11.62
N GLU A 54 8.41 -19.18 11.38
CA GLU A 54 9.38 -18.83 12.43
C GLU A 54 9.27 -17.35 12.78
N TYR A 55 8.70 -16.55 11.87
CA TYR A 55 8.42 -15.15 12.15
C TYR A 55 7.18 -14.98 13.04
N PRO A 56 7.21 -14.00 13.96
CA PRO A 56 6.05 -13.68 14.78
C PRO A 56 4.81 -13.32 13.95
N SER A 57 3.63 -13.71 14.43
CA SER A 57 2.36 -13.47 13.74
C SER A 57 2.04 -11.99 13.51
N TRP A 58 2.55 -11.08 14.36
CA TRP A 58 2.33 -9.65 14.23
C TRP A 58 2.94 -9.05 12.95
N LEU A 59 3.97 -9.67 12.38
CA LEU A 59 4.66 -9.19 11.17
C LEU A 59 3.68 -9.07 9.99
N TRP A 60 2.79 -10.05 9.87
CA TRP A 60 1.83 -10.13 8.76
C TRP A 60 0.69 -9.12 8.88
N SER A 61 0.44 -8.61 10.08
CA SER A 61 -0.58 -7.58 10.33
C SER A 61 -0.09 -6.15 10.08
N VAL A 62 1.22 -5.93 9.86
CA VAL A 62 1.81 -4.58 9.76
C VAL A 62 1.33 -3.80 8.53
N LEU A 63 1.20 -4.48 7.39
CA LEU A 63 0.75 -3.87 6.13
C LEU A 63 -0.77 -3.82 6.01
N GLY A 64 -1.50 -4.44 6.96
CA GLY A 64 -2.94 -4.33 7.03
C GLY A 64 -3.35 -2.86 7.02
N SER A 65 -4.38 -2.52 6.23
CA SER A 65 -4.97 -1.19 6.27
C SER A 65 -5.26 -0.88 7.73
N LYS A 66 -4.52 0.10 8.26
CA LYS A 66 -4.50 0.51 9.67
C LYS A 66 -5.85 0.20 10.27
N GLN A 67 -5.95 -0.85 11.09
CA GLN A 67 -7.21 -1.38 11.63
C GLN A 67 -7.85 -0.27 12.47
N THR A 68 -8.48 0.70 11.83
CA THR A 68 -9.21 1.76 12.49
C THR A 68 -10.42 1.13 13.14
N ASP A 69 -11.04 0.16 12.48
CA ASP A 69 -12.38 -0.26 12.88
C ASP A 69 -12.34 -1.24 14.08
N GLU A 70 -11.36 -2.15 14.13
CA GLU A 70 -11.21 -3.09 15.25
C GLU A 70 -10.60 -2.46 16.50
N HIS A 71 -9.65 -1.51 16.35
CA HIS A 71 -9.08 -0.78 17.49
C HIS A 71 -9.97 0.38 17.96
N ALA A 72 -10.74 1.02 17.07
CA ALA A 72 -11.72 2.05 17.48
C ALA A 72 -12.87 1.46 18.30
N ALA A 73 -13.25 0.21 18.02
CA ALA A 73 -14.25 -0.49 18.83
C ALA A 73 -13.77 -0.75 20.27
N LYS A 74 -12.45 -0.92 20.47
CA LYS A 74 -11.85 -1.16 21.80
C LYS A 74 -11.65 0.14 22.58
N ASP A 75 -11.14 1.20 21.93
CA ASP A 75 -10.84 2.49 22.57
C ASP A 75 -11.31 3.69 21.71
N PRO A 76 -12.61 4.03 21.73
CA PRO A 76 -13.18 5.06 20.85
C PRO A 76 -12.62 6.46 21.15
N GLU A 77 -12.35 6.77 22.42
CA GLU A 77 -11.80 8.08 22.81
C GLU A 77 -10.34 8.26 22.35
N GLY A 78 -9.53 7.20 22.49
CA GLY A 78 -8.13 7.21 22.04
C GLY A 78 -8.03 7.41 20.53
N GLU A 79 -8.91 6.77 19.77
CA GLU A 79 -8.97 6.91 18.33
C GLU A 79 -9.39 8.34 17.90
N ALA A 80 -10.38 8.93 18.58
CA ALA A 80 -10.82 10.30 18.33
C ALA A 80 -9.69 11.33 18.56
N LEU A 81 -8.89 11.15 19.63
CA LEU A 81 -7.72 12.00 19.91
C LEU A 81 -6.63 11.85 18.85
N LEU A 82 -6.35 10.62 18.39
CA LEU A 82 -5.40 10.35 17.32
C LEU A 82 -5.84 10.98 15.99
N LYS A 83 -7.13 10.87 15.65
CA LYS A 83 -7.75 11.53 14.48
C LYS A 83 -7.61 13.04 14.57
N ARG A 84 -7.94 13.64 15.73
CA ARG A 84 -7.78 15.09 15.96
C ARG A 84 -6.33 15.54 15.77
N ARG A 85 -5.36 14.82 16.35
CA ARG A 85 -3.92 15.10 16.19
C ARG A 85 -3.50 15.05 14.71
N LYS A 86 -3.98 14.06 13.96
CA LYS A 86 -3.72 13.93 12.51
C LYS A 86 -4.28 15.11 11.73
N ASN A 87 -5.49 15.55 12.05
CA ASN A 87 -6.16 16.68 11.41
C ASN A 87 -5.43 17.99 11.66
N ILE A 88 -5.02 18.27 12.90
CA ILE A 88 -4.22 19.45 13.25
C ILE A 88 -2.91 19.47 12.47
N ARG A 89 -2.20 18.34 12.41
CA ARG A 89 -0.96 18.24 11.61
C ARG A 89 -1.19 18.51 10.13
N LYS A 90 -2.32 18.07 9.56
CA LYS A 90 -2.67 18.33 8.16
C LYS A 90 -2.97 19.81 7.93
N ALA A 91 -3.79 20.43 8.78
CA ALA A 91 -4.13 21.84 8.72
C ALA A 91 -2.88 22.73 8.84
N ASN A 92 -2.00 22.42 9.79
CA ASN A 92 -0.74 23.16 9.95
C ASN A 92 0.15 23.08 8.71
N ARG A 93 0.30 21.88 8.11
CA ARG A 93 1.06 21.74 6.86
C ARG A 93 0.43 22.55 5.72
N GLN A 94 -0.89 22.57 5.62
CA GLN A 94 -1.59 23.37 4.60
C GLN A 94 -1.37 24.86 4.82
N ARG A 95 -1.52 25.33 6.05
CA ARG A 95 -1.28 26.73 6.42
C ARG A 95 0.14 27.18 6.10
N ILE A 96 1.15 26.37 6.46
CA ILE A 96 2.56 26.66 6.15
C ILE A 96 2.77 26.74 4.63
N LYS A 97 2.23 25.78 3.87
CA LYS A 97 2.32 25.80 2.40
C LYS A 97 1.66 27.04 1.79
N GLN A 98 0.49 27.43 2.28
CA GLN A 98 -0.22 28.62 1.82
C GLN A 98 0.57 29.89 2.14
N ASN A 99 1.08 30.03 3.36
CA ASN A 99 1.90 31.18 3.74
C ASN A 99 3.17 31.28 2.89
N ASN A 100 3.88 30.16 2.71
CA ASN A 100 5.09 30.11 1.89
C ASN A 100 4.79 30.45 0.42
N PHE A 101 3.64 30.01 -0.11
CA PHE A 101 3.20 30.36 -1.45
C PHE A 101 2.91 31.86 -1.58
N LEU A 102 2.16 32.45 -0.65
CA LEU A 102 1.85 33.88 -0.66
C LEU A 102 3.08 34.77 -0.48
N SER A 103 4.10 34.31 0.26
CA SER A 103 5.35 35.06 0.42
C SER A 103 6.26 35.05 -0.82
N GLN A 104 5.99 34.18 -1.79
CA GLN A 104 6.76 34.06 -3.03
C GLN A 104 6.16 34.85 -4.21
N LEU A 105 4.96 35.40 -4.03
CA LEU A 105 4.29 36.31 -4.97
C LEU A 105 4.70 37.76 -4.65
#